data_AF-A0A2E2M726-F1
#
_entry.id   AF-A0A2E2M726-F1
#
_cell.length_a   1.000
_cell.length_b   1.000
_cell.length_c   1.000
_cell.angle_alpha   90.00
_cell.angle_beta   90.00
_cell.angle_gamma   90.00
#
_symmetry.space_group_name_H-M   'P 1'
#
loop_
_entity.id
_entity.type
_entity.pdbx_description
1 polymer ?
#
loop_
_entity_poly.entity_id
_entity_poly.type
_entity_poly.pdbx_seq_one_letter_code
_entity_poly.pdbx_strand_id
1 'polypeptide(L)' 'MTGVDHQHSAAVEQAAMWLAEQQEPPKPAVPFLRRTFGLSTHEACEACSLANRFRINRRSLG' A
#
# COMPACT_ATOMS: atom_id res chain seq x y z
N MET A 1 13.61 3.88 22.23
CA MET A 1 13.63 2.77 21.26
C MET A 1 12.28 2.78 20.57
N THR A 2 12.12 3.49 19.44
CA THR A 2 10.95 3.43 18.53
C THR A 2 11.21 4.32 17.31
N GLY A 3 12.28 4.03 16.54
CA GLY A 3 12.52 4.68 15.25
C GLY A 3 12.10 3.83 14.05
N VAL A 4 11.88 2.52 14.28
CA VAL A 4 11.72 1.51 13.22
C VAL A 4 10.26 1.44 12.77
N ASP A 5 9.30 1.57 13.70
CA ASP A 5 7.86 1.44 13.42
C ASP A 5 7.33 2.52 12.45
N HIS A 6 7.91 3.73 12.50
CA HIS A 6 7.54 4.82 11.59
C HIS A 6 8.04 4.60 10.16
N GLN A 7 9.20 3.97 9.98
CA GLN A 7 9.77 3.75 8.64
C GLN A 7 8.97 2.70 7.86
N HIS A 8 8.54 1.63 8.54
CA HIS A 8 7.67 0.61 7.96
C HIS A 8 6.29 1.16 7.60
N SER A 9 5.71 1.97 8.48
CA SER A 9 4.41 2.61 8.24
C SER A 9 4.46 3.54 7.02
N ALA A 10 5.51 4.36 6.88
CA ALA A 10 5.66 5.26 5.74
C ALA A 10 5.76 4.50 4.40
N ALA A 11 6.52 3.40 4.35
CA ALA A 11 6.68 2.61 3.14
C ALA A 11 5.39 1.88 2.74
N VAL A 12 4.62 1.40 3.73
CA VAL A 12 3.28 0.81 3.52
C VAL A 12 2.29 1.85 2.99
N GLU A 13 2.27 3.06 3.56
CA GLU A 13 1.42 4.16 3.12
C GLU A 13 1.76 4.59 1.68
N GLN A 14 3.05 4.72 1.35
CA GLN A 14 3.50 5.03 0.00
C GLN A 14 3.08 3.96 -1.01
N ALA A 15 3.25 2.68 -0.68
CA ALA A 15 2.81 1.56 -1.52
C ALA A 15 1.28 1.56 -1.70
N ALA A 16 0.53 1.85 -0.63
CA ALA A 16 -0.92 1.91 -0.65
C ALA A 16 -1.44 3.07 -1.51
N MET A 17 -0.85 4.26 -1.37
CA MET A 17 -1.17 5.42 -2.20
C MET A 17 -0.90 5.13 -3.66
N TRP A 18 0.29 4.62 -3.98
CA TRP A 18 0.66 4.26 -5.35
C TRP A 18 -0.34 3.26 -5.95
N LEU A 19 -0.72 2.20 -5.20
CA LEU A 19 -1.69 1.20 -5.65
C LEU A 19 -3.11 1.75 -5.79
N ALA A 20 -3.50 2.73 -4.96
CA ALA A 20 -4.78 3.42 -5.06
C ALA A 20 -4.85 4.35 -6.28
N GLU A 21 -3.71 4.91 -6.69
CA GLU A 21 -3.58 5.72 -7.91
C GLU A 21 -3.59 4.87 -9.18
N GLN A 22 -3.07 3.63 -9.12
CA GLN A 22 -3.12 2.72 -10.27
C GLN A 22 -4.57 2.32 -10.61
N GLN A 23 -5.02 2.74 -11.80
CA GLN A 23 -6.35 2.38 -12.31
C GLN A 23 -6.44 0.87 -12.63
N GLU A 24 -5.37 0.32 -13.22
CA GLU A 24 -5.17 -1.11 -13.51
C GLU A 24 -3.98 -1.66 -12.71
N PRO A 25 -4.20 -2.14 -11.48
CA PRO A 25 -3.10 -2.67 -10.67
C PRO A 25 -2.56 -3.99 -11.26
N PRO A 26 -1.23 -4.18 -11.27
CA PRO A 26 -0.62 -5.42 -11.73
C PRO A 26 -1.08 -6.59 -10.84
N LYS A 27 -1.55 -7.68 -11.46
CA LYS A 27 -1.87 -8.93 -10.75
C LYS A 27 -0.69 -9.89 -10.92
N PRO A 28 0.00 -10.30 -9.83
CA PRO A 28 -0.35 -10.12 -8.42
C PRO A 28 0.31 -8.88 -7.77
N ALA A 29 -0.49 -8.02 -7.11
CA ALA A 29 -0.03 -6.74 -6.55
C ALA A 29 0.90 -6.91 -5.34
N VAL A 30 0.62 -7.87 -4.46
CA VAL A 30 1.44 -8.14 -3.26
C VAL A 30 2.92 -8.42 -3.59
N PRO A 31 3.28 -9.41 -4.44
CA PRO A 31 4.68 -9.66 -4.78
C PRO A 31 5.32 -8.51 -5.57
N PHE A 32 4.55 -7.73 -6.31
CA PHE A 32 5.04 -6.52 -6.94
C PHE A 32 5.44 -5.48 -5.88
N LEU A 33 4.55 -5.14 -4.95
CA LEU A 33 4.82 -4.16 -3.90
C LEU A 33 6.01 -4.57 -3.02
N ARG A 34 6.13 -5.88 -2.71
CA ARG A 34 7.28 -6.41 -1.97
C ARG A 34 8.61 -6.18 -2.69
N ARG A 35 8.65 -6.37 -4.01
CA ARG A 35 9.88 -6.17 -4.82
C ARG A 35 10.18 -4.70 -5.07
N THR A 36 9.15 -3.90 -5.31
CA THR A 36 9.28 -2.48 -5.67
C THR A 36 9.58 -1.60 -4.46
N PHE A 37 8.93 -1.84 -3.32
CA PHE A 37 9.04 -1.03 -2.11
C PHE A 37 9.87 -1.71 -1.00
N GLY A 38 10.38 -2.93 -1.24
CA GLY A 38 11.16 -3.68 -0.24
C GLY A 38 10.35 -4.15 0.96
N LEU A 39 9.01 -4.22 0.83
CA LEU A 39 8.10 -4.56 1.91
C LEU A 39 8.06 -6.07 2.23
N SER A 40 7.75 -6.39 3.48
CA SER A 40 7.42 -7.73 3.93
C SER A 40 6.04 -8.17 3.44
N THR A 41 5.74 -9.47 3.52
CA THR A 41 4.42 -10.00 3.10
C THR A 41 3.27 -9.38 3.89
N HIS A 42 3.45 -9.16 5.20
CA HIS A 42 2.45 -8.50 6.05
C HIS A 42 2.19 -7.05 5.62
N GLU A 43 3.26 -6.27 5.46
CA GLU A 43 3.24 -4.88 5.02
C GLU A 43 2.58 -4.73 3.63
N ALA A 44 2.87 -5.64 2.69
CA ALA A 44 2.25 -5.61 1.38
C ALA A 44 0.74 -5.94 1.42
N CYS A 45 0.30 -6.84 2.30
CA CYS A 45 -1.13 -7.10 2.53
C CYS A 45 -1.84 -5.88 3.15
N GLU A 46 -1.17 -5.22 4.09
CA GLU A 46 -1.67 -3.99 4.71
C GLU A 46 -1.78 -2.86 3.67
N ALA A 47 -0.76 -2.68 2.83
CA ALA A 47 -0.77 -1.71 1.74
C ALA A 47 -1.91 -1.95 0.75
N CYS A 48 -2.18 -3.22 0.39
CA CYS A 48 -3.31 -3.57 -0.47
C CYS A 48 -4.66 -3.21 0.17
N SER A 49 -4.80 -3.42 1.48
CA SER A 49 -6.01 -3.11 2.23
C SER A 49 -6.24 -1.60 2.35
N LEU A 50 -5.18 -0.84 2.65
CA LEU A 50 -5.18 0.62 2.69
C LEU A 50 -5.51 1.22 1.32
N ALA A 51 -4.92 0.69 0.24
CA ALA A 51 -5.21 1.13 -1.12
C ALA A 51 -6.69 0.96 -1.47
N ASN A 52 -7.30 -0.17 -1.08
CA ASN A 52 -8.73 -0.38 -1.29
C ASN A 52 -9.58 0.64 -0.51
N ARG A 53 -9.21 0.95 0.74
CA ARG A 53 -9.86 2.02 1.51
C ARG A 53 -9.73 3.38 0.82
N PHE A 54 -8.55 3.75 0.32
CA PHE A 54 -8.36 5.00 -0.41
C PHE A 54 -9.23 5.07 -1.67
N ARG A 55 -9.35 3.99 -2.43
CA ARG A 55 -10.24 3.91 -3.60
C ARG A 55 -11.71 4.10 -3.22
N ILE A 56 -12.14 3.49 -2.11
CA ILE A 56 -13.52 3.64 -1.60
C ILE A 56 -13.77 5.08 -1.11
N ASN A 57 -12.86 5.65 -0.31
CA ASN A 57 -13.00 7.01 0.20
C ASN A 57 -13.07 8.06 -0.93
N ARG A 58 -12.29 7.87 -2.00
CA ARG A 58 -12.36 8.73 -3.20
C ARG A 58 -13.67 8.60 -3.96
N ARG A 59 -14.35 7.45 -3.87
CA ARG A 59 -15.67 7.23 -4.47
C ARG A 59 -16.81 7.80 -3.62
N SER A 60 -16.65 7.88 -2.30
CA SER A 60 -17.67 8.41 -1.38
C SER A 60 -17.66 9.94 -1.22
N LEU A 61 -16.66 10.63 -1.80
CA LEU A 61 -16.54 12.09 -1.79
C LEU A 61 -17.12 12.74 -3.08
N GLY A 62 -17.94 12.01 -3.84
CA GLY A 62 -18.60 12.48 -5.06
C GLY A 62 -20.11 12.66 -4.89
#